data_AF-A0A098VU28-F1
#
_entry.id   AF-A0A098VU28-F1
#
_cell.length_a   1.000
_cell.length_b   1.000
_cell.length_c   1.000
_cell.angle_alpha   90.00
_cell.angle_beta   90.00
_cell.angle_gamma   90.00
#
_symmetry.space_group_name_H-M   'P 1'
#
loop_
_entity.id
_entity.type
_entity.pdbx_description
1 polymer ?
#
loop_
_entity_poly.entity_id
_entity_poly.type
_entity_poly.pdbx_seq_one_letter_code
_entity_poly.pdbx_strand_id
1 'polypeptide(L)'
;MERQNPNAAWLSQRGIWVTSLVLVIFLKLTFSANIVGVEASWTLTTVVFNVVCWVFFHRIKGVPFDDAGIQGEYACLTLWEQLEAAEEEGPIGLRTKKKRVICGSPQLSPREIPDSVIGGTRRSAIKAARTKRFLIVLPIALFLLSAHNSRYGMLAFALNFTSTLLVLLPKIYNSKLVS
;
A
#
# COMPACT_ATOMS: atom_id res chain seq x y z
N MET A 1 1.21 -13.49 22.87
CA MET A 1 1.52 -13.70 21.43
C MET A 1 1.36 -12.38 20.72
N GLU A 2 2.40 -11.88 20.07
CA GLU A 2 2.30 -10.70 19.19
C GLU A 2 1.47 -11.10 17.97
N ARG A 3 0.24 -10.57 17.83
CA ARG A 3 -0.58 -10.84 16.64
C ARG A 3 0.01 -10.06 15.47
N GLN A 4 0.59 -10.77 14.51
CA GLN A 4 1.20 -10.18 13.32
C GLN A 4 0.12 -9.84 12.29
N ASN A 5 0.14 -8.62 11.73
CA ASN A 5 -0.76 -8.25 10.63
C ASN A 5 -0.40 -9.05 9.34
N PRO A 6 -1.27 -9.96 8.86
CA PRO A 6 -0.98 -10.79 7.70
C PRO A 6 -0.86 -9.98 6.40
N ASN A 7 -1.60 -8.87 6.26
CA ASN A 7 -1.50 -8.02 5.08
C ASN A 7 -0.11 -7.38 4.95
N ALA A 8 0.42 -6.84 6.06
CA ALA A 8 1.76 -6.26 6.08
C ALA A 8 2.85 -7.33 5.92
N ALA A 9 2.61 -8.53 6.47
CA ALA A 9 3.53 -9.65 6.33
C ALA A 9 3.65 -10.11 4.86
N TRP A 10 2.52 -10.28 4.17
CA TRP A 10 2.47 -10.70 2.77
C TRP A 10 3.18 -9.70 1.85
N LEU A 11 2.92 -8.40 2.01
CA LEU A 11 3.61 -7.36 1.24
C LEU A 11 5.12 -7.26 1.54
N SER A 12 5.57 -7.75 2.70
CA SER A 12 6.99 -7.80 3.03
C SER A 12 7.72 -9.00 2.41
N GLN A 13 7.00 -9.94 1.79
CA GLN A 13 7.62 -11.13 1.18
C GLN A 13 8.24 -10.81 -0.18
N ARG A 14 9.29 -11.55 -0.56
CA ARG A 14 9.93 -11.39 -1.88
C ARG A 14 8.99 -11.73 -3.05
N GLY A 15 8.01 -12.62 -2.82
CA GLY A 15 7.05 -13.06 -3.83
C GLY A 15 6.23 -11.92 -4.42
N ILE A 16 5.89 -10.88 -3.64
CA ILE A 16 5.07 -9.77 -4.14
C ILE A 16 5.74 -8.98 -5.26
N TRP A 17 7.08 -8.85 -5.20
CA TRP A 17 7.88 -8.21 -6.25
C TRP A 17 7.77 -8.99 -7.55
N VAL A 18 7.90 -10.32 -7.46
CA VAL A 18 7.80 -11.23 -8.62
C VAL A 18 6.39 -11.18 -9.20
N THR A 19 5.35 -11.32 -8.38
CA THR A 19 3.95 -11.27 -8.83
C THR A 19 3.64 -9.94 -9.53
N SER A 20 4.16 -8.82 -9.00
CA SER A 20 3.95 -7.51 -9.61
C SER A 20 4.66 -7.36 -10.96
N LEU A 21 5.90 -7.86 -11.07
CA LEU A 21 6.61 -7.89 -12.36
C LEU A 21 5.90 -8.76 -13.39
N VAL A 22 5.45 -9.95 -12.99
CA VAL A 22 4.67 -10.86 -13.86
C VAL A 22 3.38 -10.17 -14.31
N LEU A 23 2.66 -9.50 -13.42
CA LEU A 23 1.44 -8.77 -13.76
C LEU A 23 1.73 -7.64 -14.76
N VAL A 24 2.80 -6.86 -14.56
CA VAL A 24 3.20 -5.78 -15.48
C VAL A 24 3.55 -6.35 -16.86
N ILE A 25 4.33 -7.43 -16.93
CA ILE A 25 4.69 -8.09 -18.19
C ILE A 25 3.42 -8.61 -18.89
N PHE A 26 2.54 -9.28 -18.15
CA PHE A 26 1.28 -9.80 -18.68
C PHE A 26 0.39 -8.70 -19.26
N LEU A 27 0.18 -7.60 -18.52
CA LEU A 27 -0.56 -6.43 -19.00
C LEU A 27 0.10 -5.83 -20.24
N LYS A 28 1.44 -5.69 -20.23
CA LYS A 28 2.18 -5.14 -21.37
C LYS A 28 2.01 -5.99 -22.63
N LEU A 29 2.14 -7.31 -22.52
CA LEU A 29 1.96 -8.23 -23.65
C LEU A 29 0.53 -8.15 -24.18
N THR A 30 -0.46 -8.15 -23.29
CA THR A 30 -1.88 -8.04 -23.64
C THR A 30 -2.15 -6.75 -24.43
N PHE A 31 -1.72 -5.58 -23.94
CA PHE A 31 -1.94 -4.33 -24.66
C PHE A 31 -1.15 -4.29 -25.97
N SER A 32 0.09 -4.77 -25.99
CA SER A 32 0.90 -4.79 -27.22
C SER A 32 0.28 -5.67 -28.31
N ALA A 33 -0.35 -6.79 -27.94
CA ALA A 33 -1.02 -7.70 -28.87
C ALA A 33 -2.31 -7.12 -29.47
N ASN A 34 -3.00 -6.22 -28.77
CA ASN A 34 -4.24 -5.58 -29.22
C ASN A 34 -4.02 -4.37 -30.16
N ILE A 35 -2.83 -4.28 -30.78
CA ILE A 35 -2.45 -3.22 -31.76
C ILE A 35 -2.73 -1.79 -31.26
N VAL A 36 -2.72 -1.56 -29.95
CA VAL A 36 -2.55 -0.20 -29.44
C VAL A 36 -1.10 0.19 -29.68
N GLY A 37 -0.85 1.36 -30.27
CA GLY A 37 0.50 1.85 -30.54
C GLY A 37 1.40 1.74 -29.32
N VAL A 38 2.72 1.61 -29.54
CA VAL A 38 3.72 1.34 -28.48
C VAL A 38 3.54 2.29 -27.29
N GLU A 39 3.35 3.57 -27.59
CA GLU A 39 3.02 4.66 -26.67
C GLU A 39 1.80 4.40 -25.78
N ALA A 40 0.69 4.05 -26.41
CA ALA A 40 -0.57 3.78 -25.73
C ALA A 40 -0.46 2.51 -24.88
N SER A 41 0.23 1.47 -25.36
CA SER A 41 0.41 0.21 -24.61
C SER A 41 1.15 0.42 -23.29
N TRP A 42 2.19 1.26 -23.27
CA TRP A 42 2.93 1.61 -22.05
C TRP A 42 2.08 2.43 -21.08
N THR A 43 1.33 3.41 -21.61
CA THR A 43 0.43 4.25 -20.82
C THR A 43 -0.70 3.42 -20.19
N LEU A 44 -1.36 2.56 -20.97
CA LEU A 44 -2.41 1.65 -20.48
C LEU A 44 -1.88 0.69 -19.41
N THR A 45 -0.70 0.11 -19.61
CA THR A 45 -0.07 -0.77 -18.62
C THR A 45 0.14 -0.03 -17.29
N THR A 46 0.68 1.18 -17.36
CA THR A 46 0.97 2.01 -16.18
C THR A 46 -0.31 2.43 -15.46
N VAL A 47 -1.29 2.95 -16.20
CA VAL A 47 -2.57 3.40 -15.63
C VAL A 47 -3.33 2.25 -15.00
N VAL A 48 -3.46 1.10 -15.69
CA VAL A 48 -4.17 -0.07 -15.14
C VAL A 48 -3.49 -0.60 -13.89
N PHE A 49 -2.15 -0.75 -13.91
CA PHE A 49 -1.39 -1.15 -12.74
C PHE A 49 -1.61 -0.18 -11.56
N ASN A 50 -1.53 1.13 -11.80
CA ASN A 50 -1.75 2.16 -10.79
C ASN A 50 -3.18 2.14 -10.24
N VAL A 51 -4.20 1.93 -11.07
CA VAL A 51 -5.60 1.79 -10.62
C VAL A 51 -5.77 0.58 -9.71
N VAL A 52 -5.20 -0.57 -10.08
CA VAL A 52 -5.24 -1.78 -9.25
C VAL A 52 -4.55 -1.54 -7.90
N CYS A 53 -3.36 -0.95 -7.90
CA CYS A 53 -2.67 -0.56 -6.66
C CYS A 53 -3.52 0.40 -5.83
N TRP A 54 -4.11 1.42 -6.45
CA TRP A 54 -4.93 2.40 -5.74
C TRP A 54 -6.14 1.75 -5.06
N VAL A 55 -6.87 0.86 -5.75
CA VAL A 55 -7.98 0.11 -5.16
C VAL A 55 -7.49 -0.72 -3.97
N PHE A 56 -6.39 -1.47 -4.16
CA PHE A 56 -5.86 -2.36 -3.14
C PHE A 56 -5.41 -1.61 -1.88
N PHE A 57 -4.69 -0.49 -2.01
CA PHE A 57 -4.18 0.25 -0.86
C PHE A 57 -5.20 1.20 -0.21
N HIS A 58 -6.06 1.83 -1.02
CA HIS A 58 -6.91 2.93 -0.56
C HIS A 58 -8.39 2.57 -0.45
N ARG A 59 -8.85 1.44 -0.98
CA ARG A 59 -10.27 1.06 -0.96
C ARG A 59 -10.54 -0.24 -0.21
N ILE A 60 -9.67 -1.25 -0.33
CA ILE A 60 -9.83 -2.50 0.40
C ILE A 60 -9.57 -2.27 1.89
N LYS A 61 -10.48 -2.77 2.72
CA LYS A 61 -10.43 -2.69 4.19
C LYS A 61 -10.36 -4.09 4.81
N GLY A 62 -9.84 -4.17 6.02
CA GLY A 62 -9.71 -5.43 6.76
C GLY A 62 -8.55 -6.30 6.26
N VAL A 63 -8.63 -7.59 6.55
CA VAL A 63 -7.66 -8.64 6.20
C VAL A 63 -8.37 -9.69 5.37
N PRO A 64 -8.27 -9.66 4.02
CA PRO A 64 -9.06 -10.54 3.15
C PRO A 64 -8.73 -12.03 3.26
N PHE A 65 -7.61 -12.41 3.88
CA PHE A 65 -7.12 -13.80 3.96
C PHE A 65 -6.82 -14.25 5.39
N ASP A 66 -7.59 -13.78 6.37
CA ASP A 66 -7.37 -14.14 7.78
C ASP A 66 -8.50 -14.99 8.37
N ASP A 67 -8.22 -16.28 8.52
CA ASP A 67 -9.11 -17.25 9.19
C ASP A 67 -9.00 -17.16 10.72
N ALA A 68 -8.06 -16.38 11.27
CA ALA A 68 -7.78 -16.32 12.71
C ALA A 68 -8.66 -15.33 13.49
N GLY A 69 -9.72 -14.80 12.87
CA GLY A 69 -10.72 -13.94 13.52
C GLY A 69 -10.22 -12.54 13.90
N ILE A 70 -9.07 -12.08 13.37
CA ILE A 70 -8.47 -10.77 13.66
C ILE A 70 -9.07 -9.67 12.77
N GLN A 71 -9.96 -10.03 11.83
CA GLN A 71 -10.63 -9.13 10.91
C GLN A 71 -11.38 -7.99 11.61
N GLY A 72 -11.96 -8.25 12.80
CA GLY A 72 -12.65 -7.23 13.59
C GLY A 72 -11.76 -6.05 13.99
N GLU A 73 -10.46 -6.26 14.21
CA GLU A 73 -9.54 -5.19 14.62
C GLU A 73 -9.20 -4.23 13.47
N TYR A 74 -9.23 -4.72 12.23
CA TYR A 74 -8.84 -3.97 11.03
C TYR A 74 -10.02 -3.68 10.08
N ALA A 75 -11.25 -4.05 10.46
CA ALA A 75 -12.44 -4.03 9.59
C ALA A 75 -12.70 -2.66 8.93
N CYS A 76 -12.36 -1.57 9.63
CA CYS A 76 -12.58 -0.21 9.15
C CYS A 76 -11.35 0.46 8.55
N LEU A 77 -10.19 -0.19 8.61
CA LEU A 77 -8.90 0.37 8.18
C LEU A 77 -8.53 -0.14 6.79
N THR A 78 -8.16 0.78 5.90
CA THR A 78 -7.59 0.38 4.61
C THR A 78 -6.17 -0.14 4.82
N LEU A 79 -5.67 -0.90 3.85
CA LEU A 79 -4.30 -1.41 3.91
C LEU A 79 -3.25 -0.30 4.07
N TRP A 80 -3.43 0.85 3.41
CA TRP A 80 -2.59 2.03 3.61
C TRP A 80 -2.56 2.48 5.08
N GLU A 81 -3.73 2.59 5.71
CA GLU A 81 -3.88 3.03 7.10
C GLU A 81 -3.31 1.99 8.08
N GLN A 82 -3.40 0.70 7.75
CA GLN A 82 -2.77 -0.37 8.53
C GLN A 82 -1.24 -0.26 8.52
N LEU A 83 -0.64 0.11 7.37
CA LEU A 83 0.80 0.31 7.23
C LEU A 83 1.29 1.57 7.96
N GLU A 84 0.52 2.67 7.87
CA GLU A 84 0.82 3.89 8.63
C GLU A 84 0.72 3.66 10.13
N ALA A 85 -0.28 2.91 10.60
CA ALA A 85 -0.40 2.55 12.02
C ALA A 85 0.81 1.76 12.52
N ALA A 86 1.30 0.80 11.73
CA ALA A 86 2.45 -0.01 12.11
C ALA A 86 3.77 0.79 12.13
N GLU A 87 3.87 1.86 11.32
CA GLU A 87 5.00 2.80 11.35
C GLU A 87 4.91 3.75 12.57
N GLU A 88 3.71 4.24 12.87
CA GLU A 88 3.45 5.14 14.01
C GLU A 88 3.61 4.45 15.37
N GLU A 89 3.26 3.16 15.51
CA GLU A 89 3.42 2.40 16.76
C GLU A 89 4.86 2.33 17.29
N GLY A 90 5.86 2.81 16.55
CA GLY A 90 7.15 3.20 17.11
C GLY A 90 7.03 4.25 18.24
N PRO A 91 8.15 4.79 18.74
CA PRO A 91 8.15 5.69 19.91
C PRO A 91 7.35 7.01 19.75
N ILE A 92 6.69 7.26 18.61
CA ILE A 92 6.03 8.52 18.25
C ILE A 92 4.61 8.24 17.68
N GLY A 93 3.79 7.46 18.39
CA GLY A 93 2.51 6.93 17.86
C GLY A 93 1.23 7.35 18.57
N LEU A 94 0.60 8.46 18.18
CA LEU A 94 -0.64 8.98 18.78
C LEU A 94 -1.87 8.99 17.84
N ARG A 95 -1.68 9.01 16.52
CA ARG A 95 -2.75 9.32 15.54
C ARG A 95 -3.65 8.12 15.22
N THR A 96 -3.08 6.93 15.08
CA THR A 96 -3.82 5.69 14.79
C THR A 96 -4.49 5.05 16.01
N LYS A 97 -4.07 5.40 17.23
CA LYS A 97 -4.78 4.99 18.46
C LYS A 97 -6.23 5.51 18.47
N LYS A 98 -6.45 6.76 18.07
CA LYS A 98 -7.80 7.37 18.02
C LYS A 98 -8.75 6.62 17.08
N LYS A 99 -8.27 6.16 15.92
CA LYS A 99 -9.10 5.47 14.92
C LYS A 99 -9.42 4.03 15.31
N ARG A 100 -8.50 3.33 16.00
CA ARG A 100 -8.77 2.00 16.60
C ARG A 100 -9.80 2.04 17.72
N VAL A 101 -9.78 3.10 18.53
CA VAL A 101 -10.81 3.33 19.57
C VAL A 101 -12.21 3.49 18.95
N ILE A 102 -12.33 4.22 17.83
CA ILE A 102 -13.62 4.42 17.13
C ILE A 102 -14.18 3.11 16.55
N CYS A 103 -13.31 2.18 16.14
CA CYS A 103 -13.70 0.91 15.52
C CYS A 103 -13.93 -0.22 16.56
N GLY A 104 -13.93 0.10 17.86
CA GLY A 104 -14.21 -0.87 18.92
C GLY A 104 -13.08 -1.85 19.21
N SER A 105 -11.83 -1.53 18.87
CA SER A 105 -10.68 -2.38 19.24
C SER A 105 -10.57 -2.49 20.77
N PRO A 106 -10.35 -3.70 21.34
CA PRO A 106 -10.18 -3.88 22.79
C PRO A 106 -9.06 -2.96 23.30
N GLN A 107 -9.41 -2.07 24.24
CA GLN A 107 -8.47 -1.16 24.90
C GLN A 107 -7.31 -1.96 25.51
N LEU A 108 -6.09 -1.69 25.05
CA LEU A 108 -4.90 -2.14 25.76
C LEU A 108 -4.79 -1.26 27.02
N SER A 109 -5.18 -1.81 28.18
CA SER A 109 -5.03 -1.12 29.47
C SER A 109 -3.57 -0.69 29.64
N PRO A 110 -3.27 0.52 30.14
CA PRO A 110 -1.92 0.92 30.51
C PRO A 110 -1.41 0.06 31.68
N ARG A 111 -0.85 -1.10 31.38
CA ARG A 111 -0.05 -1.91 32.30
C ARG A 111 1.34 -2.05 31.71
N GLU A 112 2.31 -1.81 32.57
CA GLU A 112 3.77 -1.87 32.38
C GLU A 112 4.20 -2.62 31.13
N ILE A 113 4.78 -1.90 30.17
CA ILE A 113 5.20 -2.45 28.88
C ILE A 113 6.51 -3.22 29.10
N PRO A 114 6.54 -4.57 28.99
CA PRO A 114 7.77 -5.32 29.16
C PRO A 114 8.73 -5.11 27.97
N ASP A 115 10.05 -5.17 28.19
CA ASP A 115 11.08 -4.92 27.16
C ASP A 115 10.94 -5.81 25.90
N SER A 116 10.34 -6.99 26.06
CA SER A 116 10.02 -7.90 24.95
C SER A 116 8.98 -7.32 23.98
N VAL A 117 8.06 -6.47 24.45
CA VAL A 117 7.08 -5.75 23.64
C VAL A 117 7.76 -4.63 22.85
N ILE A 118 8.69 -3.89 23.46
CA ILE A 118 9.45 -2.83 22.79
C ILE A 118 10.26 -3.38 21.60
N GLY A 119 10.86 -4.57 21.76
CA GLY A 119 11.56 -5.28 20.68
C GLY A 119 10.63 -5.79 19.57
N GLY A 120 9.41 -6.23 19.90
CA GLY A 120 8.36 -6.60 18.94
C GLY A 120 7.92 -5.42 18.08
N THR A 121 7.59 -4.29 18.73
CA THR A 121 7.20 -3.03 18.08
C THR A 121 8.23 -2.55 17.06
N ARG A 122 9.53 -2.60 17.39
CA ARG A 122 10.59 -2.22 16.44
C ARG A 122 10.60 -3.10 15.19
N ARG A 123 10.43 -4.42 15.32
CA ARG A 123 10.42 -5.34 14.17
C ARG A 123 9.21 -5.11 13.28
N SER A 124 8.06 -4.84 13.89
CA SER A 124 6.81 -4.55 13.19
C SER A 124 6.88 -3.22 12.42
N ALA A 125 7.45 -2.17 13.02
CA ALA A 125 7.69 -0.89 12.34
C ALA A 125 8.69 -1.00 11.18
N ILE A 126 9.78 -1.77 11.35
CA ILE A 126 10.76 -2.00 10.27
C ILE A 126 10.13 -2.74 9.08
N LYS A 127 9.27 -3.73 9.34
CA LYS A 127 8.52 -4.44 8.29
C LYS A 127 7.55 -3.52 7.57
N ALA A 128 6.84 -2.65 8.29
CA ALA A 128 5.93 -1.65 7.71
C ALA A 128 6.67 -0.65 6.83
N ALA A 129 7.80 -0.11 7.30
CA ALA A 129 8.64 0.80 6.52
C ALA A 129 9.19 0.12 5.24
N ARG A 130 9.64 -1.13 5.34
CA ARG A 130 10.07 -1.91 4.17
C ARG A 130 8.94 -2.13 3.17
N THR A 131 7.74 -2.42 3.67
CA THR A 131 6.54 -2.63 2.86
C THR A 131 6.12 -1.36 2.14
N LYS A 132 6.14 -0.21 2.82
CA LYS A 132 5.83 1.09 2.22
C LYS A 132 6.77 1.44 1.07
N ARG A 133 8.06 1.07 1.16
CA ARG A 133 9.02 1.23 0.05
C ARG A 133 8.60 0.48 -1.21
N PHE A 134 8.05 -0.73 -1.08
CA PHE A 134 7.55 -1.49 -2.22
C PHE A 134 6.42 -0.74 -2.97
N LEU A 135 5.51 -0.10 -2.22
CA LEU A 135 4.38 0.66 -2.77
C LEU A 135 4.79 1.91 -3.54
N ILE A 136 5.98 2.42 -3.23
CA ILE A 136 6.51 3.64 -3.81
C ILE A 136 7.40 3.30 -5.01
N VAL A 137 8.28 2.31 -4.87
CA VAL A 137 9.30 1.99 -5.88
C VAL A 137 8.67 1.46 -7.17
N LEU A 138 7.66 0.59 -7.11
CA LEU A 138 7.09 -0.01 -8.32
C LEU A 138 6.34 0.99 -9.21
N PRO A 139 5.35 1.78 -8.72
CA PRO A 139 4.68 2.79 -9.53
C PRO A 139 5.64 3.83 -10.12
N ILE A 140 6.66 4.23 -9.36
CA ILE A 140 7.68 5.19 -9.82
C ILE A 140 8.54 4.57 -10.92
N ALA A 141 9.06 3.36 -10.71
CA ALA A 141 9.88 2.67 -11.72
C ALA A 141 9.09 2.45 -13.02
N LEU A 142 7.82 2.03 -12.91
CA LEU A 142 6.94 1.82 -14.06
C LEU A 142 6.64 3.14 -14.78
N PHE A 143 6.40 4.24 -14.05
CA PHE A 143 6.26 5.58 -14.62
C PHE A 143 7.49 6.01 -15.42
N LEU A 144 8.69 5.86 -14.84
CA LEU A 144 9.94 6.24 -15.51
C LEU A 144 10.17 5.41 -16.78
N LEU A 145 9.92 4.10 -16.70
CA LEU A 145 10.04 3.19 -17.84
C LEU A 145 9.03 3.56 -18.94
N SER A 146 7.78 3.85 -18.56
CA SER A 146 6.77 4.29 -19.51
C SER A 146 7.13 5.63 -20.14
N ALA A 147 7.58 6.62 -19.36
CA ALA A 147 7.95 7.94 -19.86
C ALA A 147 9.12 7.87 -20.86
N HIS A 148 10.13 7.04 -20.57
CA HIS A 148 11.27 6.84 -21.45
C HIS A 148 10.85 6.19 -22.78
N ASN A 149 10.07 5.11 -22.72
CA ASN A 149 9.59 4.42 -23.93
C ASN A 149 8.60 5.26 -24.73
N SER A 150 7.96 6.24 -24.09
CA SER A 150 6.96 7.10 -24.71
C SER A 150 7.51 8.36 -25.40
N ARG A 151 8.84 8.46 -25.52
CA ARG A 151 9.54 9.66 -26.04
C ARG A 151 9.04 10.98 -25.41
N TYR A 152 8.56 10.94 -24.17
CA TYR A 152 7.98 12.09 -23.47
C TYR A 152 6.77 12.75 -24.16
N GLY A 153 5.93 11.97 -24.85
CA GLY A 153 4.63 12.46 -25.32
C GLY A 153 3.81 13.08 -24.17
N MET A 154 3.42 14.35 -24.30
CA MET A 154 2.87 15.14 -23.19
C MET A 154 1.65 14.49 -22.53
N LEU A 155 0.75 13.91 -23.33
CA LEU A 155 -0.44 13.20 -22.81
C LEU A 155 -0.08 11.91 -22.07
N ALA A 156 0.80 11.08 -22.64
CA ALA A 156 1.27 9.85 -21.99
C ALA A 156 1.99 10.16 -20.67
N PHE A 157 2.87 11.16 -20.69
CA PHE A 157 3.55 11.64 -19.50
C PHE A 157 2.57 12.12 -18.43
N ALA A 158 1.61 12.99 -18.78
CA ALA A 158 0.63 13.53 -17.83
C ALA A 158 -0.24 12.43 -17.22
N LEU A 159 -0.77 11.51 -18.03
CA LEU A 159 -1.61 10.40 -17.54
C LEU A 159 -0.84 9.47 -16.60
N ASN A 160 0.39 9.10 -16.96
CA ASN A 160 1.22 8.26 -16.11
C ASN A 160 1.64 8.97 -14.83
N PHE A 161 1.98 10.26 -14.91
CA PHE A 161 2.33 11.07 -13.75
C PHE A 161 1.15 11.21 -12.78
N THR A 162 -0.03 11.61 -13.27
CA THR A 162 -1.23 11.77 -12.46
C THR A 162 -1.66 10.45 -11.82
N SER A 163 -1.65 9.34 -12.57
CA SER A 163 -2.00 8.04 -12.00
C SER A 163 -1.02 7.59 -10.91
N THR A 164 0.29 7.81 -11.11
CA THR A 164 1.30 7.51 -10.08
C THR A 164 1.13 8.41 -8.85
N LEU A 165 0.83 9.70 -9.03
CA LEU A 165 0.53 10.60 -7.91
C LEU A 165 -0.67 10.10 -7.08
N LEU A 166 -1.74 9.63 -7.71
CA LEU A 166 -2.92 9.14 -6.99
C LEU A 166 -2.62 7.92 -6.10
N VAL A 167 -1.71 7.04 -6.52
CA VAL A 167 -1.27 5.89 -5.71
C VAL A 167 -0.42 6.35 -4.54
N LEU A 168 0.51 7.28 -4.79
CA LEU A 168 1.51 7.75 -3.83
C LEU A 168 0.95 8.72 -2.79
N LEU A 169 -0.03 9.55 -3.17
CA LEU A 169 -0.60 10.55 -2.27
C LEU A 169 -1.31 9.83 -1.12
N PRO A 170 -0.80 9.95 0.12
CA PRO A 170 -1.53 9.46 1.29
C PRO A 170 -2.89 10.15 1.32
N LYS A 171 -3.91 9.55 1.94
CA LYS A 171 -5.17 10.26 2.24
C LYS A 171 -4.92 11.33 3.32
N ILE A 172 -4.18 12.38 2.99
CA ILE A 172 -3.83 13.47 3.90
C ILE A 172 -5.04 14.37 4.19
N TYR A 173 -6.03 14.39 3.30
CA TYR A 173 -7.14 15.34 3.38
C TYR A 173 -8.39 14.82 4.12
N ASN A 174 -8.58 13.52 4.26
CA ASN A 174 -9.85 12.97 4.79
C ASN A 174 -9.96 12.89 6.32
N SER A 175 -8.95 13.35 7.07
CA SER A 175 -8.97 13.27 8.55
C SER A 175 -9.12 14.61 9.28
N LYS A 176 -9.13 15.74 8.55
CA LYS A 176 -9.32 17.08 9.15
C LYS A 176 -10.74 17.64 9.01
N LEU A 177 -11.64 16.98 8.30
CA LEU A 177 -13.00 17.48 8.01
C LEU A 177 -14.11 16.78 8.80
N VAL A 178 -13.76 15.86 9.71
CA VAL A 178 -14.72 15.19 10.60
C VAL A 178 -14.18 15.25 12.04
N SER A 179 -13.83 16.46 12.49
CA SER A 179 -13.53 16.78 13.89
C SER A 179 -14.56 17.75 14.42
#